data_AF-A0AAV1AUQ1-F1
#
_entry.id   AF-A0AAV1AUQ1-F1
#
_cell.length_a   1.000
_cell.length_b   1.000
_cell.length_c   1.000
_cell.angle_alpha   90.00
_cell.angle_beta   90.00
_cell.angle_gamma   90.00
#
_symmetry.space_group_name_H-M   'P 1'
#
loop_
_entity.id
_entity.type
_entity.pdbx_description
1 polymer ?
#
loop_
_entity_poly.entity_id
_entity_poly.type
_entity_poly.pdbx_seq_one_letter_code
_entity_poly.pdbx_strand_id
1 'polypeptide(L)'
;MREQTYRPLLMYTIDMSMVEEFQFFCQVIKDESPSSTARLGYYEMMMWLNFNDEENIQGVCDYIAKNDGEDTFDLRESYLLALCESERKENILEVLEIMDIKKLSSVDSVAKIFQALGRLSLEPVAEKLLFDYKISRIPLQFVQSFCWIHVKLGRNKHPNSYKISIH
;
A
#
# COMPACT_ATOMS: atom_id res chain seq x y z
N MET A 1 -19.09 12.33 2.45
CA MET A 1 -18.87 12.48 0.99
C MET A 1 -18.30 11.19 0.41
N ARG A 2 -18.57 10.89 -0.87
CA ARG A 2 -17.95 9.73 -1.56
C ARG A 2 -16.63 10.15 -2.19
N GLU A 3 -15.64 9.25 -2.22
CA GLU A 3 -14.31 9.53 -2.80
C GLU A 3 -14.37 10.10 -4.21
N GLN A 4 -15.29 9.60 -5.04
CA GLN A 4 -15.49 10.05 -6.42
C GLN A 4 -15.80 11.55 -6.53
N THR A 5 -16.32 12.17 -5.47
CA THR A 5 -16.66 13.59 -5.43
C THR A 5 -15.44 14.48 -5.25
N TYR A 6 -14.50 14.10 -4.37
CA TYR A 6 -13.33 14.93 -4.04
C TYR A 6 -12.03 14.49 -4.72
N ARG A 7 -11.96 13.23 -5.19
CA ARG A 7 -10.76 12.67 -5.82
C ARG A 7 -10.21 13.53 -6.96
N PRO A 8 -11.01 14.01 -7.93
CA PRO A 8 -10.48 14.84 -9.02
C PRO A 8 -9.84 16.14 -8.52
N LEU A 9 -10.43 16.76 -7.49
CA LEU A 9 -9.93 18.00 -6.90
C LEU A 9 -8.61 17.77 -6.18
N LEU A 10 -8.53 16.73 -5.31
CA LEU A 10 -7.30 16.42 -4.58
C LEU A 10 -6.16 16.04 -5.53
N MET A 11 -6.46 15.29 -6.60
CA MET A 11 -5.46 14.93 -7.59
C MET A 11 -4.96 16.14 -8.35
N TYR A 12 -5.86 17.04 -8.75
CA TYR A 12 -5.47 18.31 -9.36
C TYR A 12 -4.54 19.12 -8.46
N THR A 13 -4.84 19.25 -7.17
CA THR A 13 -3.97 19.99 -6.23
C THR A 13 -2.61 19.33 -6.05
N ILE A 14 -2.54 18.00 -6.08
CA ILE A 14 -1.26 17.26 -6.01
C ILE A 14 -0.43 17.51 -7.28
N ASP A 15 -1.04 17.31 -8.45
CA ASP A 15 -0.38 17.49 -9.76
C ASP A 15 0.13 18.93 -9.92
N MET A 16 -0.64 19.91 -9.44
CA MET A 16 -0.31 21.34 -9.48
C MET A 16 0.54 21.81 -8.31
N SER A 17 0.94 20.91 -7.40
CA SER A 17 1.80 21.25 -6.26
C SER A 17 1.22 22.29 -5.30
N MET A 18 -0.10 22.28 -5.10
CA MET A 18 -0.86 23.24 -4.29
C MET A 18 -1.08 22.74 -2.87
N VAL A 19 -0.04 22.82 -2.02
CA VAL A 19 -0.03 22.23 -0.66
C VAL A 19 -1.08 22.85 0.26
N GLU A 20 -1.18 24.19 0.28
CA GLU A 20 -2.09 24.90 1.19
C GLU A 20 -3.56 24.57 0.85
N GLU A 21 -3.90 24.56 -0.43
CA GLU A 21 -5.24 24.23 -0.91
C GLU A 21 -5.56 22.75 -0.70
N PHE A 22 -4.58 21.86 -0.92
CA PHE A 22 -4.74 20.45 -0.60
C PHE A 22 -5.11 20.25 0.87
N GLN A 23 -4.35 20.87 1.79
CA GLN A 23 -4.60 20.79 3.23
C GLN A 23 -5.96 21.38 3.61
N PHE A 24 -6.32 22.52 3.02
CA PHE A 24 -7.64 23.14 3.22
C PHE A 24 -8.77 22.20 2.82
N PHE A 25 -8.71 21.61 1.62
CA PHE A 25 -9.75 20.69 1.16
C PHE A 25 -9.79 19.41 1.99
N CYS A 26 -8.63 18.86 2.38
CA CYS A 26 -8.58 17.73 3.31
C CYS A 26 -9.30 18.03 4.62
N GLN A 27 -9.13 19.22 5.20
CA GLN A 27 -9.82 19.62 6.42
C GLN A 27 -11.34 19.68 6.21
N VAL A 28 -11.80 20.36 5.16
CA VAL A 28 -13.22 20.45 4.82
C VAL A 28 -13.85 19.06 4.61
N ILE A 29 -13.15 18.14 3.93
CA ILE A 29 -13.65 16.78 3.70
C ILE A 29 -13.72 15.98 5.01
N LYS A 30 -12.73 16.13 5.91
CA LYS A 30 -12.75 15.47 7.23
C LYS A 30 -13.93 15.94 8.06
N ASP A 31 -14.20 17.25 8.07
CA ASP A 31 -15.30 17.84 8.84
C ASP A 31 -16.67 17.40 8.32
N GLU A 32 -16.86 17.37 6.99
CA GLU A 32 -18.10 16.93 6.34
C GLU A 32 -18.26 15.40 6.32
N SER A 33 -17.16 14.66 6.44
CA SER A 33 -17.13 13.21 6.25
C SER A 33 -15.99 12.56 7.04
N PRO A 34 -16.14 12.38 8.36
CA PRO A 34 -15.11 11.77 9.20
C PRO A 34 -14.69 10.37 8.72
N SER A 35 -15.60 9.62 8.10
CA SER A 35 -15.30 8.30 7.50
C SER A 35 -14.34 8.34 6.32
N SER A 36 -14.09 9.52 5.73
CA SER A 36 -13.11 9.70 4.66
C SER A 36 -11.69 9.89 5.19
N THR A 37 -11.50 10.08 6.50
CA THR A 37 -10.20 10.37 7.11
C THR A 37 -9.13 9.36 6.72
N ALA A 38 -9.43 8.06 6.83
CA ALA A 38 -8.51 7.01 6.43
C ALA A 38 -8.06 7.18 4.97
N ARG A 39 -9.02 7.35 4.05
CA ARG A 39 -8.75 7.49 2.63
C ARG A 39 -7.97 8.76 2.28
N LEU A 40 -8.07 9.83 3.08
CA LEU A 40 -7.29 11.04 2.88
C LEU A 40 -5.78 10.82 3.11
N GLY A 41 -5.40 9.87 3.96
CA GLY A 41 -3.98 9.51 4.13
C GLY A 41 -3.33 9.04 2.82
N TYR A 42 -4.07 8.31 1.99
CA TYR A 42 -3.57 7.91 0.66
C TYR A 42 -3.18 9.13 -0.19
N TYR A 43 -4.01 10.17 -0.22
CA TYR A 43 -3.72 11.39 -0.99
C TYR A 43 -2.59 12.21 -0.39
N GLU A 44 -2.54 12.30 0.93
CA GLU A 44 -1.47 13.00 1.64
C GLU A 44 -0.11 12.37 1.35
N MET A 45 -0.02 11.03 1.38
CA MET A 45 1.22 10.34 1.01
C MET A 45 1.59 10.53 -0.46
N MET A 46 0.62 10.47 -1.38
CA MET A 46 0.89 10.78 -2.80
C MET A 46 1.45 12.19 -2.99
N MET A 47 0.96 13.16 -2.22
CA MET A 47 1.48 14.52 -2.24
C MET A 47 2.95 14.55 -1.82
N TRP A 48 3.31 13.94 -0.69
CA TRP A 48 4.70 13.90 -0.20
C TRP A 48 5.64 13.16 -1.16
N LEU A 49 5.16 12.08 -1.77
CA LEU A 49 5.88 11.37 -2.82
C LEU A 49 6.11 12.24 -4.05
N ASN A 50 5.11 13.02 -4.48
CA ASN A 50 5.21 13.92 -5.63
C ASN A 50 6.27 15.02 -5.41
N PHE A 51 6.39 15.51 -4.16
CA PHE A 51 7.40 16.50 -3.79
C PHE A 51 8.77 15.92 -3.45
N ASN A 52 8.88 14.59 -3.35
CA ASN A 52 10.03 13.91 -2.74
C ASN A 52 10.41 14.53 -1.38
N ASP A 53 9.39 14.78 -0.56
CA ASP A 53 9.54 15.35 0.79
C ASP A 53 9.94 14.24 1.77
N GLU A 54 11.25 14.04 1.92
CA GLU A 54 11.82 12.98 2.74
C GLU A 54 11.40 13.04 4.22
N GLU A 55 11.25 14.25 4.76
CA GLU A 55 10.88 14.45 6.16
C GLU A 55 9.45 13.97 6.40
N ASN A 56 8.52 14.39 5.54
CA ASN A 56 7.12 13.97 5.65
C ASN A 56 6.93 12.50 5.28
N ILE A 57 7.65 11.98 4.27
CA ILE A 57 7.62 10.55 3.91
C ILE A 57 8.08 9.70 5.11
N GLN A 58 9.22 10.03 5.72
CA GLN A 58 9.72 9.27 6.86
C GLN A 58 8.80 9.41 8.07
N GLY A 59 8.27 10.61 8.34
CA GLY A 59 7.31 10.82 9.43
C GLY A 59 6.06 9.95 9.30
N VAL A 60 5.54 9.77 8.07
CA VAL A 60 4.42 8.86 7.80
C VAL A 60 4.84 7.39 7.99
N CYS A 61 6.03 6.98 7.55
CA CYS A 61 6.53 5.62 7.77
C CYS A 61 6.67 5.30 9.27
N ASP A 62 7.23 6.22 10.04
CA ASP A 62 7.35 6.12 11.50
C ASP A 62 5.97 6.06 12.17
N TYR A 63 4.99 6.81 11.66
CA TYR A 63 3.61 6.76 12.14
C TYR A 63 2.98 5.39 11.89
N ILE A 64 3.16 4.81 10.70
CA ILE A 64 2.68 3.46 10.39
C ILE A 64 3.24 2.43 11.39
N ALA A 65 4.53 2.58 11.74
CA ALA A 65 5.25 1.68 12.63
C ALA A 65 4.79 1.72 14.10
N LYS A 66 4.25 2.84 14.59
CA LYS A 66 3.99 3.06 16.04
C LYS A 66 2.89 2.21 16.67
N ASN A 67 2.17 1.38 15.89
CA ASN A 67 1.12 0.46 16.34
C ASN A 67 0.27 0.98 17.52
N ASP A 68 -0.43 2.08 17.26
CA ASP A 68 -1.14 2.92 18.22
C ASP A 68 -2.61 2.51 18.47
N GLY A 69 -3.10 1.44 17.84
CA GLY A 69 -4.43 0.89 18.06
C GLY A 69 -5.13 0.42 16.78
N GLU A 70 -6.32 -0.17 16.91
CA GLU A 70 -7.15 -0.59 15.78
C GLU A 70 -7.78 0.61 15.05
N ASP A 71 -8.08 1.69 15.79
CA ASP A 71 -8.72 2.91 15.29
C ASP A 71 -7.91 3.68 14.23
N THR A 72 -6.59 3.44 14.15
CA THR A 72 -5.71 4.10 13.17
C THR A 72 -5.34 3.19 11.99
N PHE A 73 -5.78 1.93 11.99
CA PHE A 73 -5.29 0.94 11.03
C PHE A 73 -5.66 1.29 9.59
N ASP A 74 -6.92 1.68 9.32
CA ASP A 74 -7.38 2.03 7.97
C ASP A 74 -6.60 3.23 7.36
N LEU A 75 -6.19 4.17 8.22
CA LEU A 75 -5.36 5.30 7.82
C LEU A 75 -3.94 4.85 7.47
N ARG A 76 -3.33 4.01 8.31
CA ARG A 76 -2.01 3.43 8.06
C ARG A 76 -1.99 2.55 6.81
N GLU A 77 -3.02 1.75 6.60
CA GLU A 77 -3.24 0.98 5.37
C GLU A 77 -3.30 1.91 4.16
N SER A 78 -4.04 3.02 4.24
CA SER A 78 -4.14 3.99 3.14
C SER A 78 -2.79 4.63 2.79
N TYR A 79 -1.95 4.94 3.79
CA TYR A 79 -0.58 5.41 3.57
C TYR A 79 0.30 4.36 2.89
N LEU A 80 0.27 3.12 3.38
CA LEU A 80 1.03 2.01 2.77
C LEU A 80 0.62 1.80 1.30
N LEU A 81 -0.68 1.85 0.99
CA LEU A 81 -1.15 1.67 -0.38
C LEU A 81 -0.61 2.74 -1.33
N ALA A 82 -0.56 4.01 -0.90
CA ALA A 82 0.06 5.07 -1.69
C ALA A 82 1.57 4.86 -1.84
N LEU A 83 2.25 4.48 -0.76
CA LEU A 83 3.68 4.17 -0.78
C LEU A 83 3.99 3.03 -1.77
N CYS A 84 3.16 1.98 -1.81
CA CYS A 84 3.27 0.86 -2.75
C CYS A 84 3.11 1.26 -4.23
N GLU A 85 2.53 2.42 -4.54
CA GLU A 85 2.46 2.95 -5.91
C GLU A 85 3.77 3.66 -6.34
N SER A 86 4.72 3.86 -5.42
CA SER A 86 6.00 4.54 -5.67
C SER A 86 7.20 3.60 -5.87
N GLU A 87 8.36 4.16 -6.22
CA GLU A 87 9.64 3.44 -6.32
C GLU A 87 10.43 3.41 -4.98
N ARG A 88 9.81 3.80 -3.86
CA ARG A 88 10.43 3.93 -2.53
C ARG A 88 10.65 2.58 -1.85
N LYS A 89 11.47 1.73 -2.47
CA LYS A 89 11.73 0.35 -2.06
C LYS A 89 12.08 0.21 -0.58
N GLU A 90 12.97 1.05 -0.07
CA GLU A 90 13.48 0.97 1.31
C GLU A 90 12.36 1.24 2.33
N ASN A 91 11.61 2.33 2.14
CA ASN A 91 10.47 2.65 3.00
C ASN A 91 9.37 1.57 2.94
N ILE A 92 9.11 1.00 1.75
CA ILE A 92 8.15 -0.10 1.60
C ILE A 92 8.58 -1.32 2.42
N LEU A 93 9.86 -1.69 2.36
CA LEU A 93 10.38 -2.83 3.11
C LEU A 93 10.28 -2.61 4.61
N GLU A 94 10.70 -1.45 5.09
CA GLU A 94 10.61 -1.07 6.51
C GLU A 94 9.17 -1.17 7.03
N VAL A 95 8.22 -0.58 6.30
CA VAL A 95 6.80 -0.62 6.71
C VAL A 95 6.25 -2.05 6.70
N LEU A 96 6.58 -2.86 5.69
CA LEU A 96 6.11 -4.25 5.60
C LEU A 96 6.71 -5.18 6.66
N GLU A 97 7.86 -4.85 7.23
CA GLU A 97 8.44 -5.60 8.35
C GLU A 97 7.68 -5.36 9.67
N ILE A 98 7.05 -4.19 9.82
CA ILE A 98 6.43 -3.76 11.08
C ILE A 98 4.91 -3.93 11.04
N MET A 99 4.27 -3.64 9.91
CA MET A 99 2.82 -3.72 9.77
C MET A 99 2.35 -5.17 9.72
N ASP A 100 1.38 -5.52 10.57
CA ASP A 100 0.67 -6.79 10.46
C ASP A 100 -0.29 -6.75 9.27
N ILE A 101 0.24 -7.10 8.10
CA ILE A 101 -0.52 -7.10 6.85
C ILE A 101 -1.73 -8.05 6.90
N LYS A 102 -1.82 -8.99 7.84
CA LYS A 102 -2.99 -9.88 7.98
C LYS A 102 -4.25 -9.12 8.40
N LYS A 103 -4.08 -7.92 8.94
CA LYS A 103 -5.16 -7.03 9.36
C LYS A 103 -5.69 -6.13 8.25
N LEU A 104 -5.11 -6.21 7.04
CA LEU A 104 -5.56 -5.42 5.90
C LEU A 104 -7.06 -5.62 5.64
N SER A 105 -7.76 -4.51 5.42
CA SER A 105 -9.21 -4.47 5.33
C SER A 105 -9.78 -5.25 4.13
N SER A 106 -8.99 -5.46 3.07
CA SER A 106 -9.49 -6.09 1.84
C SER A 106 -8.46 -6.91 1.05
N VAL A 107 -8.98 -7.82 0.23
CA VAL A 107 -8.20 -8.60 -0.75
C VAL A 107 -7.52 -7.68 -1.78
N ASP A 108 -8.16 -6.58 -2.16
CA ASP A 108 -7.62 -5.62 -3.13
C ASP A 108 -6.38 -4.92 -2.59
N SER A 109 -6.38 -4.55 -1.31
CA SER A 109 -5.21 -3.98 -0.63
C SER A 109 -4.02 -4.93 -0.63
N VAL A 110 -4.27 -6.21 -0.29
CA VAL A 110 -3.25 -7.26 -0.35
C VAL A 110 -2.72 -7.41 -1.78
N ALA A 111 -3.60 -7.45 -2.78
CA ALA A 111 -3.19 -7.56 -4.18
C ALA A 111 -2.30 -6.39 -4.63
N LYS A 112 -2.60 -5.15 -4.21
CA LYS A 112 -1.78 -3.96 -4.50
C LYS A 112 -0.38 -4.06 -3.89
N ILE A 113 -0.25 -4.56 -2.66
CA ILE A 113 1.06 -4.78 -2.03
C ILE A 113 1.84 -5.82 -2.81
N PHE A 114 1.25 -6.97 -3.13
CA PHE A 114 1.92 -8.00 -3.94
C PHE A 114 2.27 -7.53 -5.34
N GLN A 115 1.45 -6.66 -5.93
CA GLN A 115 1.76 -6.01 -7.20
C GLN A 115 2.98 -5.10 -7.09
N ALA A 116 3.08 -4.31 -6.03
CA ALA A 116 4.25 -3.48 -5.75
C ALA A 116 5.51 -4.34 -5.55
N LEU A 117 5.43 -5.42 -4.77
CA LEU A 117 6.56 -6.34 -4.58
C LEU A 117 7.02 -6.98 -5.89
N GLY A 118 6.08 -7.39 -6.75
CA GLY A 118 6.39 -7.92 -8.08
C GLY A 118 7.05 -6.85 -8.98
N ARG A 119 6.50 -5.63 -9.01
CA ARG A 119 7.05 -4.49 -9.76
C ARG A 119 8.48 -4.16 -9.31
N LEU A 120 8.73 -4.19 -8.00
CA LEU A 120 10.01 -3.85 -7.38
C LEU A 120 11.03 -5.01 -7.34
N SER A 121 10.69 -6.18 -7.91
CA SER A 121 11.53 -7.39 -7.82
C SER A 121 11.92 -7.72 -6.37
N LEU A 122 10.92 -7.83 -5.50
CA LEU A 122 11.04 -8.17 -4.08
C LEU A 122 10.50 -9.58 -3.79
N GLU A 123 10.92 -10.56 -4.58
CA GLU A 123 10.44 -11.94 -4.51
C GLU A 123 10.61 -12.59 -3.13
N PRO A 124 11.77 -12.48 -2.44
CA PRO A 124 11.93 -13.11 -1.12
C PRO A 124 10.95 -12.57 -0.08
N VAL A 125 10.60 -11.29 -0.18
CA VAL A 125 9.64 -10.65 0.73
C VAL A 125 8.23 -11.14 0.42
N ALA A 126 7.85 -11.18 -0.87
CA ALA A 126 6.57 -11.73 -1.27
C ALA A 126 6.40 -13.20 -0.83
N GLU A 127 7.43 -14.03 -0.98
CA GLU A 127 7.41 -15.42 -0.52
C GLU A 127 7.23 -15.53 0.99
N LYS A 128 7.97 -14.72 1.78
CA LYS A 128 7.83 -14.65 3.24
C LYS A 128 6.41 -14.28 3.63
N LEU A 129 5.86 -13.21 3.04
CA LEU A 129 4.49 -12.76 3.33
C LEU A 129 3.45 -13.83 2.94
N LEU A 130 3.59 -14.48 1.78
CA LEU A 130 2.70 -15.58 1.38
C LEU A 130 2.77 -16.76 2.35
N PHE A 131 3.96 -17.09 2.84
CA PHE A 131 4.15 -18.15 3.82
C PHE A 131 3.45 -17.81 5.14
N ASP A 132 3.70 -16.60 5.65
CA ASP A 132 3.08 -16.09 6.88
C ASP A 132 1.54 -16.07 6.76
N TYR A 133 1.01 -15.73 5.59
CA TYR A 133 -0.42 -15.77 5.28
C TYR A 133 -1.00 -17.19 5.16
N LYS A 134 -0.28 -18.11 4.50
CA LYS A 134 -0.72 -19.51 4.34
C LYS A 134 -0.90 -20.21 5.69
N ILE A 135 -0.07 -19.88 6.67
CA ILE A 135 -0.19 -20.40 8.04
C ILE A 135 -1.50 -19.95 8.72
N SER A 136 -2.12 -18.84 8.30
CA SER A 136 -3.30 -18.23 8.95
C SER A 136 -4.63 -18.27 8.15
N ARG A 137 -4.75 -19.16 7.14
CA ARG A 137 -5.98 -19.49 6.37
C ARG A 137 -6.33 -18.53 5.18
N ILE A 138 -6.51 -19.14 3.98
CA ILE A 138 -7.25 -18.74 2.73
C ILE A 138 -6.46 -17.94 1.62
N PRO A 139 -6.79 -17.97 0.28
CA PRO A 139 -6.85 -19.03 -0.76
C PRO A 139 -5.89 -18.78 -1.99
N LEU A 140 -5.89 -19.74 -2.94
CA LEU A 140 -5.19 -19.80 -4.25
C LEU A 140 -5.08 -18.51 -5.11
N GLN A 141 -5.93 -17.50 -4.91
CA GLN A 141 -6.03 -16.30 -5.76
C GLN A 141 -4.82 -15.33 -5.63
N PHE A 142 -4.12 -15.35 -4.50
CA PHE A 142 -2.93 -14.51 -4.27
C PHE A 142 -1.71 -15.01 -5.06
N VAL A 143 -1.59 -16.34 -5.18
CA VAL A 143 -0.58 -16.98 -6.02
C VAL A 143 -0.79 -16.60 -7.49
N GLN A 144 -2.05 -16.46 -7.94
CA GLN A 144 -2.33 -16.08 -9.33
C GLN A 144 -1.91 -14.64 -9.64
N SER A 145 -2.15 -13.66 -8.76
CA SER A 145 -1.70 -12.27 -9.00
C SER A 145 -0.17 -12.16 -9.01
N PHE A 146 0.52 -12.84 -8.09
CA PHE A 146 1.99 -12.88 -8.04
C PHE A 146 2.59 -13.67 -9.22
N CYS A 147 2.05 -14.85 -9.55
CA CYS A 147 2.48 -15.65 -10.70
C CYS A 147 2.18 -14.94 -12.03
N TRP A 148 1.09 -14.19 -12.15
CA TRP A 148 0.75 -13.47 -13.39
C TRP A 148 1.75 -12.35 -13.67
N ILE A 149 2.20 -11.62 -12.63
CA ILE A 149 3.24 -10.59 -12.76
C ILE A 149 4.58 -11.23 -13.15
N HIS A 150 4.96 -12.34 -12.53
CA HIS A 150 6.20 -13.06 -12.86
C HIS A 150 6.22 -13.63 -14.29
N VAL A 151 5.11 -14.19 -14.75
CA VAL A 151 4.99 -14.77 -16.09
C VAL A 151 4.95 -13.68 -17.17
N LYS A 152 4.38 -12.51 -16.87
CA LYS A 152 4.23 -11.42 -17.86
C LYS A 152 5.47 -10.50 -17.95
N LEU A 153 6.27 -10.36 -16.88
CA LEU A 153 7.50 -9.55 -16.86
C LEU A 153 8.77 -10.30 -17.34
N GLY A 154 8.62 -11.48 -17.95
CA GLY A 154 9.67 -12.03 -18.82
C GLY A 154 10.94 -12.56 -18.11
N ARG A 155 10.82 -13.17 -16.94
CA ARG A 155 11.89 -14.06 -16.43
C ARG A 155 11.51 -15.52 -16.69
N ASN A 156 11.86 -16.00 -17.88
CA ASN A 156 12.05 -17.42 -18.15
C ASN A 156 13.12 -17.94 -17.18
N LYS A 157 12.70 -18.48 -16.03
CA LYS A 157 13.53 -19.45 -15.31
C LYS A 157 12.76 -20.77 -15.26
N HIS A 158 13.47 -21.79 -15.70
CA HIS A 158 13.03 -23.15 -15.99
C HIS A 158 11.92 -23.71 -15.08
N PRO A 159 10.98 -24.50 -15.64
CA PRO A 159 9.89 -25.09 -14.89
C PRO A 159 10.43 -26.28 -14.08
N ASN A 160 10.95 -26.06 -12.87
CA ASN A 160 11.21 -27.20 -11.98
C ASN A 160 11.32 -26.93 -10.47
N SER A 161 10.97 -25.75 -9.95
CA SER A 161 11.12 -25.46 -8.50
C SER A 161 9.84 -25.43 -7.67
N TYR A 162 8.65 -25.56 -8.26
CA TYR A 162 7.41 -25.64 -7.47
C TYR A 162 6.84 -27.07 -7.46
N LYS A 163 7.55 -28.00 -6.82
CA LYS A 163 6.91 -29.21 -6.29
C LYS A 163 6.37 -28.89 -4.90
N ILE A 164 5.12 -28.45 -4.84
CA ILE A 164 4.34 -28.47 -3.61
C ILE A 164 3.94 -29.94 -3.42
N SER A 165 4.69 -30.68 -2.62
CA SER A 165 4.28 -32.01 -2.17
C SER A 165 3.17 -31.86 -1.16
N ILE A 166 1.99 -32.36 -1.51
CA ILE A 166 0.83 -32.46 -0.63
C ILE A 166 0.87 -33.86 -0.04
N HIS A 167 1.10 -33.97 1.27
CA HIS A 167 0.82 -35.17 2.07
C HIS A 167 0.00 -34.77 3.28
#